data_AF-A0A7V4JSS5-F1
#
_entry.id   AF-A0A7V4JSS5-F1
#
_cell.length_a   1.000
_cell.length_b   1.000
_cell.length_c   1.000
_cell.angle_alpha   90.00
_cell.angle_beta   90.00
_cell.angle_gamma   90.00
#
_symmetry.space_group_name_H-M   'P 1'
#
loop_
_entity.id
_entity.type
_entity.pdbx_description
1 polymer ?
#
loop_
_entity_poly.entity_id
_entity_poly.type
_entity_poly.pdbx_seq_one_letter_code
_entity_poly.pdbx_strand_id
1 'polypeptide(L)'
;MTSLERAPNPLYFDEVLTMTNRGIDITGRQDRFAFTRLSPRQCEQLHAASLTILERTGVRLYEPEALELVKRAGAEVSDGNRVRIPSRLVEQALQTAPKRVVLYDRNGEPVMPLEGYRSFYGPGSDLLNIID
;
A
#
# COMPACT_ATOMS: atom_id res chain seq x y z
N MET A 1 -34.61 -10.50 39.39
CA MET A 1 -34.89 -9.51 38.33
C MET A 1 -33.73 -9.55 37.36
N THR A 2 -33.84 -10.41 36.35
CA THR A 2 -32.77 -10.70 35.38
C THR A 2 -32.89 -9.69 34.24
N SER A 3 -32.04 -8.67 34.24
CA SER A 3 -31.95 -7.72 33.13
C SER A 3 -31.21 -8.37 31.96
N LEU A 4 -31.92 -8.54 30.85
CA LEU A 4 -31.43 -9.12 29.60
C LEU A 4 -30.18 -8.38 29.10
N GLU A 5 -29.04 -9.08 29.02
CA GLU A 5 -27.98 -8.73 28.09
C GLU A 5 -28.51 -8.92 26.67
N ARG A 6 -28.81 -7.81 26.01
CA ARG A 6 -29.23 -7.79 24.61
C ARG A 6 -28.00 -8.11 23.77
N ALA A 7 -27.90 -9.35 23.28
CA ALA A 7 -26.89 -9.71 22.28
C ALA A 7 -26.94 -8.71 21.11
N PRO A 8 -25.78 -8.22 20.63
CA PRO A 8 -25.76 -7.31 19.48
C PRO A 8 -26.44 -7.98 18.28
N ASN A 9 -27.36 -7.27 17.64
CA ASN A 9 -28.12 -7.76 16.49
C ASN A 9 -27.15 -8.13 15.34
N PRO A 10 -27.08 -9.41 14.90
CA PRO A 10 -26.11 -9.86 13.88
C PRO A 10 -26.20 -9.06 12.57
N LEU A 11 -27.41 -8.63 12.20
CA LEU A 11 -27.68 -7.87 10.99
C LEU A 11 -26.98 -6.50 10.96
N TYR A 12 -26.72 -5.90 12.13
CA TYR A 12 -26.06 -4.60 12.23
C TYR A 12 -24.56 -4.69 11.94
N PHE A 13 -23.93 -5.80 12.36
CA PHE A 13 -22.52 -6.04 12.06
C PHE A 13 -22.32 -6.36 10.58
N ASP A 14 -23.20 -7.17 9.99
CA ASP A 14 -23.11 -7.52 8.57
C ASP A 14 -23.35 -6.31 7.65
N GLU A 15 -24.27 -5.39 7.98
CA GLU A 15 -24.45 -4.14 7.22
C GLU A 15 -23.23 -3.22 7.30
N VAL A 16 -22.64 -3.02 8.49
CA VAL A 16 -21.42 -2.22 8.66
C VAL A 16 -20.25 -2.86 7.93
N LEU A 17 -20.10 -4.19 8.01
CA LEU A 17 -19.06 -4.94 7.29
C LEU A 17 -19.24 -4.82 5.77
N THR A 18 -20.49 -4.91 5.29
CA THR A 18 -20.84 -4.75 3.87
C THR A 18 -20.56 -3.33 3.38
N MET A 19 -20.77 -2.31 4.22
CA MET A 19 -20.44 -0.92 3.92
C MET A 19 -18.92 -0.67 3.91
N THR A 20 -18.15 -1.28 4.81
CA THR A 20 -16.68 -1.19 4.80
C THR A 20 -16.04 -1.92 3.62
N ASN A 21 -16.65 -3.01 3.15
CA ASN A 21 -16.14 -3.85 2.05
C ASN A 21 -16.32 -3.22 0.66
N ARG A 22 -17.07 -2.13 0.54
CA ARG A 22 -17.16 -1.40 -0.74
C ARG A 22 -16.06 -0.37 -0.94
N GLY A 23 -15.33 -0.03 0.12
CA GLY A 23 -14.45 1.14 0.13
C GLY A 23 -15.24 2.42 -0.11
N ILE A 24 -14.69 3.56 0.29
CA ILE A 24 -15.25 4.84 -0.17
C ILE A 24 -14.75 5.04 -1.59
N ASP A 25 -15.62 4.76 -2.57
CA ASP A 25 -15.36 5.02 -3.97
C ASP A 25 -15.77 6.44 -4.34
N ILE A 26 -14.80 7.33 -4.49
CA ILE A 26 -15.06 8.73 -4.85
C ILE A 26 -15.23 8.94 -6.36
N THR A 27 -15.16 7.90 -7.19
CA THR A 27 -15.24 8.02 -8.65
C THR A 27 -16.62 8.46 -9.17
N GLY A 28 -17.69 8.26 -8.40
CA GLY A 28 -19.06 8.68 -8.75
C GLY A 28 -19.40 10.14 -8.43
N ARG A 29 -18.50 10.89 -7.79
CA ARG A 29 -18.71 12.32 -7.48
C ARG A 29 -18.30 13.16 -8.69
N GLN A 30 -19.24 13.93 -9.25
CA GLN A 30 -19.01 14.75 -10.46
C GLN A 30 -17.84 15.74 -10.34
N ASP A 31 -17.40 16.06 -9.12
CA ASP A 31 -16.27 16.96 -8.89
C ASP A 31 -15.02 16.20 -8.40
N ARG A 32 -14.17 15.87 -9.37
CA ARG A 32 -12.84 15.29 -9.18
C ARG A 32 -11.90 16.28 -8.51
N PHE A 33 -11.82 16.29 -7.19
CA PHE A 33 -10.77 17.01 -6.49
C PHE A 33 -9.72 16.04 -5.94
N ALA A 34 -8.94 15.43 -6.84
CA ALA A 34 -7.62 14.95 -6.45
C ALA A 34 -6.77 16.19 -6.18
N PHE A 35 -6.48 16.48 -4.91
CA PHE A 35 -5.72 17.66 -4.50
C PHE A 35 -4.27 17.55 -5.00
N THR A 36 -4.04 18.04 -6.21
CA THR A 36 -2.77 17.92 -6.91
C THR A 36 -1.97 19.20 -6.70
N ARG A 37 -0.94 19.13 -5.86
CA ARG A 37 -0.08 20.29 -5.53
C ARG A 37 1.16 20.42 -6.40
N LEU A 38 1.49 19.37 -7.14
CA LEU A 38 2.66 19.30 -8.00
C LEU A 38 2.22 19.23 -9.47
N SER A 39 2.85 20.02 -10.32
CA SER A 39 2.71 19.87 -11.77
C SER A 39 3.32 18.55 -12.24
N PRO A 40 2.91 18.03 -13.42
CA PRO A 40 3.50 16.82 -13.99
C PRO A 40 5.03 16.89 -14.09
N ARG A 41 5.56 18.05 -14.51
CA ARG A 41 7.01 18.31 -14.58
C ARG A 41 7.70 18.19 -13.21
N GLN A 42 7.07 18.69 -12.14
CA GLN A 42 7.63 18.55 -10.80
C GLN A 42 7.64 17.08 -10.34
N CYS A 43 6.60 16.32 -10.69
CA CYS A 43 6.57 14.87 -10.43
C CYS A 43 7.70 14.14 -11.18
N GLU A 44 7.92 14.46 -12.46
CA GLU A 44 9.03 13.90 -13.25
C GLU A 44 10.41 14.24 -12.64
N GLN A 45 10.59 15.48 -12.18
CA GLN A 45 11.82 15.90 -11.51
C GLN A 45 12.06 15.11 -10.21
N LEU A 46 11.02 14.92 -9.39
CA LEU A 46 11.11 14.11 -8.16
C LEU A 46 11.37 12.63 -8.45
N HIS A 47 10.77 12.10 -9.50
CA HIS A 47 11.01 10.72 -9.95
C HIS A 47 12.48 10.54 -10.37
N ALA A 48 12.99 11.41 -11.25
CA ALA A 48 14.39 11.36 -11.68
C ALA A 48 15.39 11.54 -10.53
N ALA A 49 15.08 12.40 -9.55
CA ALA A 49 15.88 12.56 -8.34
C ALA A 49 15.87 11.27 -7.49
N SER A 50 14.70 10.64 -7.31
CA SER A 50 14.57 9.37 -6.57
C SER A 50 15.39 8.27 -7.22
N LEU A 51 15.31 8.12 -8.54
CA LEU A 51 16.11 7.17 -9.31
C LEU A 51 17.61 7.42 -9.13
N THR A 52 18.04 8.68 -9.20
CA THR A 52 19.45 9.06 -8.97
C THR A 52 19.94 8.67 -7.58
N ILE A 53 19.10 8.84 -6.55
CA ILE A 53 19.43 8.45 -5.17
C ILE A 53 19.58 6.92 -5.09
N LEU A 54 18.63 6.16 -5.63
CA LEU A 54 18.69 4.69 -5.60
C LEU A 54 19.91 4.14 -6.34
N GLU A 55 20.29 4.77 -7.46
CA GLU A 55 21.40 4.33 -8.30
C GLU A 55 22.77 4.71 -7.72
N ARG A 56 22.94 5.94 -7.22
CA ARG A 56 24.25 6.43 -6.73
C ARG A 56 24.46 6.14 -5.24
N THR A 57 23.44 6.42 -4.45
CA THR A 57 23.50 6.28 -3.00
C THR A 57 23.10 4.86 -2.60
N GLY A 58 21.95 4.37 -3.07
CA GLY A 58 21.44 3.04 -2.71
C GLY A 58 20.84 2.96 -1.31
N VAL A 59 20.43 1.75 -0.91
CA VAL A 59 19.79 1.43 0.37
C VAL A 59 20.53 0.28 1.09
N ARG A 60 20.31 0.09 2.39
CA ARG A 60 20.84 -1.09 3.11
C ARG A 60 19.75 -2.15 3.25
N LEU A 61 20.02 -3.36 2.79
CA LEU A 61 19.13 -4.52 3.00
C LEU A 61 19.80 -5.48 3.98
N TYR A 62 19.15 -5.76 5.11
CA TYR A 62 19.72 -6.63 6.14
C TYR A 62 19.36 -8.10 5.95
N GLU A 63 18.33 -8.40 5.14
CA GLU A 63 17.89 -9.77 4.87
C GLU A 63 18.77 -10.42 3.79
N PRO A 64 19.49 -11.52 4.10
CA PRO A 64 20.37 -12.19 3.14
C PRO A 64 19.64 -12.65 1.87
N GLU A 65 18.42 -13.15 1.98
CA GLU A 65 17.63 -13.58 0.81
C GLU A 65 17.32 -12.40 -0.12
N ALA A 66 17.01 -11.23 0.45
CA ALA A 66 16.74 -10.03 -0.33
C ALA A 66 17.99 -9.56 -1.08
N LEU A 67 19.18 -9.65 -0.47
CA LEU A 67 20.46 -9.33 -1.12
C LEU A 67 20.72 -10.22 -2.33
N GLU A 68 20.48 -11.53 -2.21
CA GLU A 68 20.66 -12.46 -3.33
C GLU A 68 19.62 -12.26 -4.44
N LEU A 69 18.39 -11.88 -4.09
CA LEU A 69 17.36 -11.55 -5.07
C LEU A 69 17.76 -10.32 -5.91
N VAL A 70 18.16 -9.22 -5.26
CA VAL A 70 18.53 -7.99 -5.98
C VAL A 70 19.83 -8.14 -6.78
N LYS A 71 20.81 -8.91 -6.28
CA LYS A 71 22.02 -9.25 -7.05
C LYS A 71 21.68 -10.01 -8.33
N ARG A 72 20.82 -11.03 -8.25
CA ARG A 72 20.37 -11.80 -9.42
C ARG A 72 19.59 -10.95 -10.42
N ALA A 73 18.83 -9.97 -9.95
CA ALA A 73 18.19 -8.98 -10.81
C ALA A 73 19.18 -8.00 -11.47
N GLY A 74 20.44 -7.97 -11.03
CA GLY A 74 21.51 -7.14 -11.58
C GLY A 74 21.67 -5.79 -10.88
N ALA A 75 21.26 -5.68 -9.61
CA ALA A 75 21.63 -4.58 -8.74
C ALA A 75 23.06 -4.77 -8.22
N GLU A 76 23.78 -3.68 -7.98
CA GLU A 76 25.12 -3.72 -7.39
C GLU A 76 25.01 -3.79 -5.87
N VAL A 77 25.75 -4.71 -5.25
CA VAL A 77 25.83 -4.82 -3.79
C VAL A 77 27.28 -4.62 -3.34
N SER A 78 27.50 -3.60 -2.51
CA SER A 78 28.80 -3.26 -1.90
C SER A 78 28.70 -3.26 -0.38
N ASP A 79 29.85 -3.13 0.31
CA ASP A 79 29.92 -2.93 1.77
C ASP A 79 29.10 -3.93 2.60
N GLY A 80 29.05 -5.18 2.13
CA GLY A 80 28.28 -6.27 2.71
C GLY A 80 26.77 -6.23 2.41
N ASN A 81 26.14 -5.07 2.55
CA ASN A 81 24.68 -4.95 2.50
C ASN A 81 24.12 -3.69 1.85
N ARG A 82 24.99 -2.88 1.21
CA ARG A 82 24.60 -1.66 0.50
C ARG A 82 24.21 -2.00 -0.93
N VAL A 83 22.95 -1.77 -1.29
CA VAL A 83 22.39 -2.08 -2.61
C VAL A 83 22.17 -0.80 -3.40
N ARG A 84 22.84 -0.66 -4.54
CA ARG A 84 22.58 0.37 -5.54
C ARG A 84 21.68 -0.21 -6.63
N ILE A 85 20.54 0.43 -6.85
CA ILE A 85 19.50 -0.09 -7.75
C ILE A 85 19.50 0.78 -9.02
N PRO A 86 19.94 0.26 -10.18
CA PRO A 86 19.90 0.99 -11.43
C PRO A 86 18.48 1.41 -11.80
N SER A 87 18.33 2.59 -12.40
CA SER A 87 17.04 3.15 -12.79
C SER A 87 16.19 2.16 -13.63
N ARG A 88 16.83 1.42 -14.54
CA ARG A 88 16.17 0.38 -15.36
C ARG A 88 15.45 -0.69 -14.55
N LEU A 89 15.99 -1.09 -13.39
CA LEU A 89 15.37 -2.14 -12.56
C LEU A 89 14.14 -1.62 -11.84
N VAL A 90 14.17 -0.35 -11.42
CA VAL A 90 13.01 0.30 -10.81
C VAL A 90 11.87 0.39 -11.83
N GLU A 91 12.16 0.84 -13.05
CA GLU A 91 11.15 0.94 -14.11
C GLU A 91 10.58 -0.43 -14.51
N GLN A 92 11.43 -1.44 -14.62
CA GLN A 92 10.99 -2.82 -14.89
C GLN A 92 10.08 -3.35 -13.78
N ALA A 93 10.44 -3.11 -12.51
CA ALA A 93 9.61 -3.52 -11.38
C ALA A 93 8.24 -2.81 -11.39
N LEU A 94 8.22 -1.50 -11.64
CA LEU A 94 6.97 -0.72 -11.72
C LEU A 94 6.04 -1.20 -12.84
N GLN A 95 6.57 -1.66 -13.98
CA GLN A 95 5.76 -2.21 -15.06
C GLN A 95 5.06 -3.52 -14.68
N THR A 96 5.68 -4.33 -13.80
CA THR A 96 5.11 -5.59 -13.32
C THR A 96 4.13 -5.41 -12.16
N ALA A 97 4.16 -4.26 -11.48
CA ALA A 97 3.31 -3.98 -10.35
C ALA A 97 1.82 -3.89 -10.78
N PRO A 98 0.91 -4.65 -10.14
CA PRO A 98 -0.50 -4.62 -10.51
C PRO A 98 -1.14 -3.29 -10.13
N LYS A 99 -1.94 -2.72 -11.03
CA LYS A 99 -2.75 -1.50 -10.75
C LYS A 99 -3.99 -1.76 -9.91
N ARG A 100 -4.32 -3.04 -9.70
CA ARG A 100 -5.49 -3.53 -8.96
C ARG A 100 -5.12 -4.79 -8.21
N VAL A 101 -5.41 -4.82 -6.93
CA VAL A 101 -5.32 -6.01 -6.08
C VAL A 101 -6.66 -6.17 -5.35
N VAL A 102 -7.18 -7.38 -5.22
CA VAL A 102 -8.41 -7.63 -4.47
C VAL A 102 -8.05 -8.48 -3.25
N LEU A 103 -8.33 -7.98 -2.05
CA LEU A 103 -8.23 -8.79 -0.84
C LEU A 103 -9.54 -9.54 -0.62
N TYR A 104 -9.41 -10.77 -0.18
CA TYR A 104 -10.50 -11.69 0.09
C TYR A 104 -10.64 -11.89 1.60
N ASP A 105 -11.87 -12.14 2.06
CA ASP A 105 -12.11 -12.53 3.44
C ASP A 105 -11.73 -14.00 3.69
N ARG A 106 -11.97 -14.47 4.90
CA ARG A 106 -11.64 -15.85 5.31
C ARG A 106 -12.51 -16.91 4.63
N ASN A 107 -13.66 -16.52 4.09
CA ASN A 107 -14.56 -17.41 3.35
C ASN A 107 -14.23 -17.44 1.86
N GLY A 108 -13.24 -16.66 1.42
CA GLY A 108 -12.85 -16.57 0.02
C GLY A 108 -13.72 -15.61 -0.79
N GLU A 109 -14.47 -14.72 -0.14
CA GLU A 109 -15.27 -13.70 -0.82
C GLU A 109 -14.45 -12.43 -1.07
N PRO A 110 -14.54 -11.80 -2.25
CA PRO A 110 -13.79 -10.58 -2.57
C PRO A 110 -14.39 -9.39 -1.83
N VAL A 111 -13.65 -8.83 -0.86
CA VAL A 111 -14.17 -7.80 0.05
C VAL A 111 -13.42 -6.48 0.00
N MET A 112 -12.23 -6.43 -0.60
CA MET A 112 -11.44 -5.19 -0.63
C MET A 112 -10.71 -5.01 -1.96
N PRO A 113 -11.38 -4.46 -2.98
CA PRO A 113 -10.74 -4.09 -4.23
C PRO A 113 -9.88 -2.83 -4.05
N LEU A 114 -8.57 -3.03 -3.91
CA LEU A 114 -7.53 -1.98 -3.85
C LEU A 114 -7.23 -1.49 -5.27
N GLU A 115 -7.96 -0.48 -5.70
CA GLU A 115 -7.83 0.11 -7.03
C GLU A 115 -8.29 1.57 -7.09
N GLY A 116 -7.72 2.31 -8.04
CA GLY A 116 -8.14 3.67 -8.36
C GLY A 116 -8.10 4.61 -7.15
N TYR A 117 -9.25 5.19 -6.84
CA TYR A 117 -9.42 6.16 -5.74
C TYR A 117 -10.26 5.60 -4.59
N ARG A 118 -10.30 4.26 -4.44
CA ARG A 118 -10.99 3.61 -3.32
C ARG A 118 -10.14 3.70 -2.07
N SER A 119 -10.76 4.23 -1.01
CA SER A 119 -10.13 4.33 0.31
C SER A 119 -10.77 3.33 1.28
N PHE A 120 -9.94 2.60 2.01
CA PHE A 120 -10.33 1.68 3.07
C PHE A 120 -9.67 2.14 4.38
N TYR A 121 -10.34 1.90 5.50
CA TYR A 121 -9.88 2.33 6.82
C TYR A 121 -9.64 1.11 7.71
N GLY A 122 -8.58 1.19 8.51
CA GLY A 122 -8.24 0.18 9.51
C GLY A 122 -7.74 0.84 10.79
N PRO A 123 -7.67 0.10 11.89
CA PRO A 123 -7.04 0.59 13.11
C PRO A 123 -5.54 0.83 12.87
N GLY A 124 -4.95 1.82 13.54
CA GLY A 124 -3.49 1.95 13.59
C GLY A 124 -2.90 0.77 14.36
N SER A 125 -1.99 0.01 13.74
CA SER A 125 -1.48 -1.26 14.29
C SER A 125 -0.36 -1.09 15.33
N ASP A 126 0.39 0.01 15.27
CA ASP A 126 1.69 0.12 15.96
C ASP A 126 1.66 1.11 17.13
N LEU A 127 0.52 1.21 17.81
CA LEU A 127 0.38 2.10 18.98
C LEU A 127 1.16 1.52 20.17
N LEU A 128 2.28 2.15 20.51
CA LEU A 128 3.13 1.75 21.65
C LEU A 128 2.41 1.90 23.00
N ASN A 129 1.52 2.87 23.11
CA ASN A 129 0.77 3.17 24.33
C ASN A 129 -0.73 3.20 24.02
N ILE A 130 -1.53 2.70 24.95
CA ILE A 130 -2.99 2.76 24.93
C ILE A 130 -3.42 3.71 26.04
N ILE A 131 -4.35 4.60 25.73
CA ILE A 131 -5.02 5.45 26.73
C ILE A 131 -6.38 4.81 26.98
N ASP A 132 -6.62 4.39 28.21
CA ASP A 132 -7.86 3.78 28.70
C ASP A 132 -8.68 4.71 29.60
#